data_AF-A0A1D8T930-F1
#
_entry.id   AF-A0A1D8T930-F1
#
_cell.length_a   1.000
_cell.length_b   1.000
_cell.length_c   1.000
_cell.angle_alpha   90.00
_cell.angle_beta   90.00
_cell.angle_gamma   90.00
#
_symmetry.space_group_name_H-M   'P 1'
#
loop_
_entity.id
_entity.type
_entity.pdbx_description
1 polymer ?
#
loop_
_entity_poly.entity_id
_entity_poly.type
_entity_poly.pdbx_seq_one_letter_code
_entity_poly.pdbx_strand_id
1 'polypeptide(L)'
;MIKAVRTMLTCHWSARRIQRYLDSDPAALLDPNEIRRLEAHLAECDKCNAAADEYRQINTALSRWAARRMPQRDSVVHMRQVVDRIARGDLY
;
A
#
# COMPACT_ATOMS: atom_id res chain seq x y z
N MET A 1 -10.18 25.11 -23.96
CA MET A 1 -8.83 24.54 -23.79
C MET A 1 -8.34 24.53 -22.34
N ILE A 2 -8.43 25.63 -21.59
CA ILE A 2 -7.90 25.74 -20.21
C ILE A 2 -8.41 24.65 -19.25
N LYS A 3 -9.71 24.30 -19.32
CA LYS A 3 -10.31 23.26 -18.45
C LYS A 3 -9.70 21.87 -18.69
N ALA A 4 -9.47 21.49 -19.96
CA ALA A 4 -8.91 20.18 -20.31
C ALA A 4 -7.45 20.03 -19.84
N VAL A 5 -6.63 21.09 -20.03
CA VAL A 5 -5.24 21.11 -19.54
C VAL A 5 -5.19 21.01 -18.02
N ARG A 6 -6.09 21.74 -17.32
CA ARG A 6 -6.20 21.66 -15.86
C ARG A 6 -6.58 20.25 -15.39
N THR A 7 -7.53 19.59 -16.07
CA THR A 7 -7.91 18.21 -15.77
C THR A 7 -6.74 17.25 -15.98
N MET A 8 -5.98 17.38 -17.08
CA MET A 8 -4.79 16.56 -17.32
C MET A 8 -3.74 16.72 -16.22
N LEU A 9 -3.49 17.95 -15.77
CA LEU A 9 -2.55 18.23 -14.68
C LEU A 9 -3.01 17.62 -13.35
N THR A 10 -4.32 17.71 -13.04
CA THR A 10 -4.85 17.08 -11.82
C THR A 10 -4.81 15.55 -11.90
N CYS A 11 -5.16 14.96 -13.05
CA CYS A 11 -5.07 13.52 -13.25
C CYS A 11 -3.63 13.03 -13.15
N HIS A 12 -2.67 13.75 -13.74
CA HIS A 12 -1.25 13.41 -13.63
C HIS A 12 -0.75 13.48 -12.19
N TRP A 13 -1.13 14.53 -11.46
CA TRP A 13 -0.78 14.69 -10.05
C TRP A 13 -1.36 13.56 -9.20
N SER A 14 -2.64 13.20 -9.41
CA SER A 14 -3.32 12.13 -8.69
C SER A 14 -2.76 10.75 -9.04
N ALA A 15 -2.55 10.45 -10.32
CA ALA A 15 -2.00 9.18 -10.78
C ALA A 15 -0.67 8.82 -10.10
N ARG A 16 0.21 9.81 -9.87
CA ARG A 16 1.50 9.61 -9.17
C ARG A 16 1.39 9.41 -7.66
N ARG A 17 0.19 9.51 -7.09
CA ARG A 17 -0.06 9.47 -5.63
C ARG A 17 -1.05 8.39 -5.22
N ILE A 18 -1.88 7.89 -6.12
CA ILE A 18 -2.86 6.82 -5.83
C ILE A 18 -2.19 5.63 -5.14
N GLN A 19 -1.07 5.13 -5.68
CA GLN A 19 -0.42 3.96 -5.09
C GLN A 19 0.10 4.23 -3.68
N ARG A 20 0.82 5.34 -3.46
CA ARG A 20 1.30 5.74 -2.12
C ARG A 20 0.16 5.93 -1.11
N TYR A 21 -0.95 6.51 -1.56
CA TYR A 21 -2.15 6.66 -0.74
C TYR A 21 -2.73 5.30 -0.34
N LEU A 22 -2.85 4.36 -1.28
CA LEU A 22 -3.45 3.05 -1.03
C LEU A 22 -2.53 2.12 -0.22
N ASP A 23 -1.23 2.16 -0.46
CA ASP A 23 -0.25 1.31 0.22
C ASP A 23 -0.01 1.77 1.67
N SER A 24 -0.42 3.00 2.02
CA SER A 24 -0.17 3.61 3.34
C SER A 24 1.31 3.51 3.74
N ASP A 25 2.20 3.72 2.76
CA ASP A 25 3.63 3.51 2.92
C ASP A 25 4.20 4.42 4.04
N PRO A 26 4.69 3.85 5.16
CA PRO A 26 5.23 4.64 6.25
C PRO A 26 6.50 5.40 5.87
N ALA A 27 7.20 5.02 4.79
CA ALA A 27 8.36 5.73 4.27
C ALA A 27 7.97 6.92 3.36
N ALA A 28 6.70 7.02 2.94
CA ALA A 28 6.24 8.01 1.97
C ALA A 28 4.82 8.50 2.25
N LEU A 29 4.55 8.87 3.52
CA LEU A 29 3.26 9.42 3.95
C LEU A 29 2.87 10.67 3.15
N LEU A 30 1.60 10.74 2.78
CA LEU A 30 1.01 11.93 2.17
C LEU A 30 0.55 12.90 3.26
N ASP A 31 0.71 14.20 3.01
CA ASP A 31 0.15 15.23 3.88
C ASP A 31 -1.39 15.16 3.88
N PRO A 32 -2.09 15.46 5.00
CA PRO A 32 -3.54 15.46 5.05
C PRO A 32 -4.22 16.30 3.97
N ASN A 33 -3.60 17.41 3.53
CA ASN A 33 -4.15 18.20 2.42
C ASN A 33 -3.99 17.51 1.07
N GLU A 34 -2.90 16.78 0.86
CA GLU A 34 -2.72 15.96 -0.34
C GLU A 34 -3.75 14.82 -0.37
N ILE A 35 -4.00 14.18 0.77
CA ILE A 35 -5.02 13.13 0.91
C ILE A 35 -6.40 13.69 0.53
N ARG A 36 -6.83 14.77 1.19
CA ARG A 36 -8.12 15.41 0.91
C ARG A 36 -8.27 15.82 -0.56
N ARG A 37 -7.21 16.35 -1.16
CA ARG A 37 -7.21 16.75 -2.57
C ARG A 37 -7.32 15.54 -3.50
N LEU A 38 -6.64 14.44 -3.17
CA LEU A 38 -6.69 13.21 -3.94
C LEU A 38 -8.08 12.57 -3.86
N GLU A 39 -8.65 12.47 -2.67
CA GLU A 39 -10.00 11.94 -2.45
C GLU A 39 -11.06 12.75 -3.22
N ALA A 40 -11.01 14.08 -3.15
CA ALA A 40 -11.89 14.93 -3.94
C ALA A 40 -11.76 14.67 -5.45
N HIS A 41 -10.56 14.45 -5.96
CA HIS A 41 -10.37 14.16 -7.38
C HIS A 41 -10.86 12.76 -7.76
N LEU A 42 -10.65 11.75 -6.91
CA LEU A 42 -11.13 10.38 -7.15
C LEU A 42 -12.66 10.33 -7.17
N ALA A 43 -13.34 11.16 -6.39
CA ALA A 43 -14.80 11.27 -6.41
C ALA A 43 -15.36 11.85 -7.73
N GLU A 44 -14.57 12.61 -8.49
CA GLU A 44 -15.01 13.30 -9.70
C GLU A 44 -14.48 12.69 -11.01
N CYS A 45 -13.38 11.94 -10.97
CA CYS A 45 -12.68 11.47 -12.17
C CYS A 45 -12.74 9.94 -12.31
N ASP A 46 -13.61 9.46 -13.21
CA ASP A 46 -13.79 8.03 -13.49
C ASP A 46 -12.49 7.30 -13.85
N LYS A 47 -11.60 7.95 -14.62
CA LYS A 47 -10.32 7.34 -15.02
C LYS A 47 -9.40 7.10 -13.83
N CYS A 48 -9.29 8.08 -12.94
CA CYS A 48 -8.44 7.94 -11.76
C CYS A 48 -9.09 7.00 -10.73
N ASN A 49 -10.42 6.99 -10.63
CA ASN A 49 -11.12 6.05 -9.76
C ASN A 49 -10.96 4.60 -10.25
N ALA A 50 -11.12 4.35 -11.55
CA ALA A 50 -10.88 3.02 -12.14
C ALA A 50 -9.45 2.53 -11.88
N ALA A 51 -8.44 3.39 -12.05
CA ALA A 51 -7.06 3.04 -11.69
C ALA A 51 -6.89 2.72 -10.20
N ALA A 52 -7.55 3.48 -9.31
CA ALA A 52 -7.54 3.18 -7.88
C ALA A 52 -8.18 1.81 -7.55
N ASP A 53 -9.26 1.46 -8.24
CA ASP A 53 -9.93 0.16 -8.08
C ASP A 53 -9.05 -1.00 -8.56
N GLU A 54 -8.32 -0.85 -9.65
CA GLU A 54 -7.33 -1.84 -10.11
C GLU A 54 -6.26 -2.09 -9.04
N TYR A 55 -5.69 -1.04 -8.46
CA TYR A 55 -4.71 -1.18 -7.38
C TYR A 55 -5.31 -1.86 -6.13
N ARG A 56 -6.55 -1.53 -5.74
CA ARG A 56 -7.24 -2.19 -4.63
C ARG A 56 -7.46 -3.68 -4.89
N GLN A 57 -7.79 -4.07 -6.12
CA GLN A 57 -7.94 -5.46 -6.51
C GLN A 57 -6.61 -6.22 -6.41
N ILE A 58 -5.52 -5.62 -6.91
CA ILE A 58 -4.17 -6.18 -6.80
C ILE A 58 -3.77 -6.36 -5.33
N ASN A 59 -3.93 -5.31 -4.51
CA ASN A 59 -3.61 -5.38 -3.08
C ASN A 59 -4.42 -6.48 -2.37
N THR A 60 -5.70 -6.63 -2.72
CA THR A 60 -6.56 -7.70 -2.19
C THR A 60 -6.08 -9.09 -2.63
N ALA A 61 -5.64 -9.26 -3.87
CA ALA A 61 -5.09 -10.52 -4.36
C ALA A 61 -3.78 -10.88 -3.64
N LEU A 62 -2.87 -9.91 -3.50
CA LEU A 62 -1.60 -10.06 -2.80
C LEU A 62 -1.82 -10.35 -1.31
N SER A 63 -2.71 -9.64 -0.65
CA SER A 63 -3.05 -9.85 0.77
C SER A 63 -3.61 -11.26 1.00
N ARG A 64 -4.49 -11.75 0.12
CA ARG A 64 -5.01 -13.13 0.20
C ARG A 64 -3.94 -14.18 -0.08
N TRP A 65 -2.99 -13.89 -0.95
CA TRP A 65 -1.86 -14.78 -1.19
C TRP A 65 -0.93 -14.82 0.02
N ALA A 66 -0.58 -13.67 0.57
CA ALA A 66 0.24 -13.53 1.77
C ALA A 66 -0.41 -14.25 2.97
N ALA A 67 -1.69 -14.03 3.23
CA ALA A 67 -2.42 -14.70 4.30
C ALA A 67 -2.36 -16.24 4.22
N ARG A 68 -2.26 -16.81 3.01
CA ARG A 68 -2.19 -18.26 2.79
C ARG A 68 -0.76 -18.82 2.88
N ARG A 69 0.26 -17.98 2.72
CA ARG A 69 1.67 -18.41 2.61
C ARG A 69 2.56 -17.92 3.75
N MET A 70 2.12 -16.90 4.48
CA MET A 70 2.83 -16.35 5.63
C MET A 70 2.90 -17.41 6.74
N PRO A 71 4.09 -17.67 7.30
CA PRO A 71 4.21 -18.51 8.48
C PRO A 71 3.36 -17.95 9.62
N GLN A 72 2.77 -18.83 10.42
CA GLN A 72 2.07 -18.41 11.62
C GLN A 72 3.04 -17.66 12.54
N ARG A 73 2.60 -16.55 13.12
CA ARG A 73 3.43 -15.68 13.95
C ARG A 73 4.13 -16.47 15.07
N ASP A 74 3.42 -17.41 15.67
CA ASP A 74 3.94 -18.24 16.75
C ASP A 74 5.05 -19.18 16.28
N SER A 75 4.96 -19.70 15.05
CA SER A 75 6.03 -20.48 14.44
C SER A 75 7.30 -19.65 14.24
N VAL A 76 7.17 -18.38 13.83
CA VAL A 76 8.31 -17.47 13.67
C VAL A 76 8.93 -17.12 15.02
N VAL A 77 8.11 -16.83 16.03
CA VAL A 77 8.57 -16.55 17.41
C VAL A 77 9.29 -17.76 17.99
N HIS A 78 8.73 -18.95 17.83
CA HIS A 78 9.35 -20.19 18.28
C HIS A 78 10.69 -20.43 17.58
N MET A 79 10.75 -20.28 16.26
CA MET A 79 11.99 -20.45 15.50
C MET A 79 13.06 -19.45 15.94
N ARG A 80 12.68 -18.19 16.20
CA ARG A 80 13.59 -17.18 16.76
C ARG A 80 14.13 -17.60 18.13
N GLN A 81 13.28 -18.08 19.03
CA GLN A 81 13.70 -18.56 20.35
C GLN A 81 14.68 -19.74 20.24
N VAL A 82 14.45 -20.67 19.31
CA VAL A 82 15.35 -21.80 19.06
C VAL A 82 16.70 -21.29 18.55
N VAL A 83 16.71 -20.39 17.56
CA VAL A 83 17.95 -19.78 17.04
C VAL A 83 18.71 -19.05 18.14
N ASP A 84 18.01 -18.28 18.98
CA ASP A 84 18.61 -17.55 20.09
C ASP A 84 19.25 -18.50 21.12
N ARG A 85 18.64 -19.66 21.37
CA ARG A 85 19.21 -20.72 22.24
C ARG A 85 20.45 -21.37 21.63
N ILE A 86 20.45 -21.65 20.32
CA ILE A 86 21.63 -22.17 19.61
C ILE A 86 22.78 -21.17 19.69
N ALA A 87 22.50 -19.89 19.43
CA ALA A 87 23.50 -18.82 19.45
C ALA A 87 24.15 -18.63 20.83
N ARG A 88 23.39 -18.89 21.91
CA ARG A 88 23.90 -18.89 23.29
C ARG A 88 24.63 -20.17 23.68
N GLY A 89 24.55 -21.23 22.87
CA GLY A 89 25.13 -22.54 23.16
C GLY A 89 24.26 -23.42 24.06
N ASP A 90 22.99 -23.06 24.30
CA ASP A 90 22.08 -23.75 25.23
C ASP A 90 21.55 -25.11 24.71
N LEU A 91 21.95 -25.52 23.51
CA LEU A 91 21.52 -26.75 22.83
C LEU A 91 22.66 -27.73 22.52
N TYR A 92 23.82 -27.55 23.17
CA TYR A 92 24.95 -28.49 23.15
C TYR A 92 25.33 -28.94 24.55
#